data_AF-A0A936Y7N2-F1
#
_entry.id   AF-A0A936Y7N2-F1
#
_cell.length_a   1.000
_cell.length_b   1.000
_cell.length_c   1.000
_cell.angle_alpha   90.00
_cell.angle_beta   90.00
_cell.angle_gamma   90.00
#
_symmetry.space_group_name_H-M   'P 1'
#
loop_
_entity.id
_entity.type
_entity.pdbx_description
1 polymer ?
#
loop_
_entity_poly.entity_id
_entity_poly.type
_entity_poly.pdbx_seq_one_letter_code
_entity_poly.pdbx_strand_id
1 'polypeptide(L)'
;MIEVGAAFSSTYAEARIKFLEAAAIAGLQINSFNHPLLGKDGETLAMDTALQLPASGKASDKLLILSSACHGVEGYCGSGVQTYALHDAEWLAHARAHDVTVLYIHALNPYGFSHIRRTTHENVDLNRNFHDFSKPLPVNAAYREVAEMLMPDHWPPNA
;
A
#
# COMPACT_ATOMS: atom_id res chain seq x y z
N MET A 1 9.00 4.92 20.42
CA MET A 1 9.74 5.36 19.22
C MET A 1 10.89 4.40 18.99
N ILE A 2 10.96 3.81 17.81
CA ILE A 2 12.11 3.00 17.37
C ILE A 2 13.09 3.89 16.59
N GLU A 3 14.31 3.42 16.36
CA GLU A 3 15.24 4.08 15.42
C GLU A 3 14.63 4.13 14.01
N VAL A 4 14.78 5.26 13.30
CA VAL A 4 14.16 5.48 11.98
C VAL A 4 14.55 4.37 11.01
N GLY A 5 15.83 4.03 10.93
CA GLY A 5 16.33 2.97 10.04
C GLY A 5 15.75 1.59 10.32
N ALA A 6 15.36 1.29 11.57
CA ALA A 6 14.80 0.00 11.95
C ALA A 6 13.39 -0.22 11.39
N ALA A 7 12.67 0.86 11.06
CA ALA A 7 11.32 0.79 10.50
C ALA A 7 11.31 0.33 9.03
N PHE A 8 12.40 0.55 8.29
CA PHE A 8 12.50 0.21 6.87
C PHE A 8 12.94 -1.24 6.67
N SER A 9 12.61 -1.79 5.52
CA SER A 9 12.85 -3.20 5.19
C SER A 9 13.44 -3.36 3.80
N SER A 10 14.10 -4.48 3.60
CA SER A 10 14.74 -4.85 2.32
C SER A 10 13.86 -5.74 1.44
N THR A 11 12.82 -6.34 2.02
CA THR A 11 11.87 -7.23 1.32
C THR A 11 10.43 -6.91 1.70
N TYR A 12 9.48 -7.30 0.86
CA TYR A 12 8.05 -7.22 1.17
C TYR A 12 7.70 -8.04 2.41
N ALA A 13 8.19 -9.27 2.50
CA ALA A 13 7.92 -10.16 3.63
C ALA A 13 8.35 -9.54 4.96
N GLU A 14 9.56 -8.98 5.03
CA GLU A 14 10.07 -8.27 6.20
C GLU A 14 9.21 -7.02 6.52
N ALA A 15 8.88 -6.22 5.50
CA ALA A 15 8.06 -5.02 5.64
C ALA A 15 6.67 -5.32 6.21
N ARG A 16 6.04 -6.40 5.71
CA ARG A 16 4.73 -6.88 6.18
C ARG A 16 4.76 -7.33 7.62
N ILE A 17 5.77 -8.13 8.00
CA ILE A 17 5.95 -8.58 9.39
C ILE A 17 6.07 -7.37 10.31
N LYS A 18 6.96 -6.41 10.01
CA LYS A 18 7.13 -5.21 10.84
C LYS A 18 5.85 -4.39 10.98
N PHE A 19 5.10 -4.20 9.90
CA PHE A 19 3.83 -3.48 9.94
C PHE A 19 2.81 -4.18 10.85
N LEU A 20 2.63 -5.50 10.67
CA LEU A 20 1.67 -6.29 11.46
C LEU A 20 2.05 -6.34 12.94
N GLU A 21 3.34 -6.53 13.25
CA GLU A 21 3.85 -6.51 14.62
C GLU A 21 3.65 -5.14 15.26
N ALA A 22 4.00 -4.05 14.57
CA ALA A 22 3.82 -2.70 15.08
C ALA A 22 2.34 -2.38 15.35
N ALA A 23 1.45 -2.75 14.42
CA ALA A 23 0.01 -2.59 14.58
C ALA A 23 -0.54 -3.41 15.76
N ALA A 24 -0.08 -4.65 15.93
CA ALA A 24 -0.49 -5.53 17.02
C ALA A 24 -0.01 -5.01 18.38
N ILE A 25 1.25 -4.57 18.47
CA ILE A 25 1.83 -3.96 19.67
C ILE A 25 1.05 -2.70 20.08
N ALA A 26 0.65 -1.89 19.10
CA ALA A 26 -0.15 -0.70 19.33
C ALA A 26 -1.65 -0.99 19.59
N GLY A 27 -2.08 -2.25 19.52
CA GLY A 27 -3.44 -2.69 19.82
C GLY A 27 -4.49 -2.28 18.79
N LEU A 28 -4.08 -2.11 17.51
CA LEU A 28 -5.00 -1.75 16.43
C LEU A 28 -5.79 -2.97 15.94
N GLN A 29 -6.95 -2.73 15.35
CA GLN A 29 -7.75 -3.80 14.73
C GLN A 29 -7.17 -4.13 13.35
N ILE A 30 -6.70 -5.36 13.16
CA ILE A 30 -6.03 -5.79 11.94
C ILE A 30 -6.96 -6.67 11.10
N ASN A 31 -6.99 -6.43 9.78
CA ASN A 31 -7.56 -7.34 8.79
C ASN A 31 -6.55 -7.60 7.67
N SER A 32 -6.59 -8.80 7.08
CA SER A 32 -5.73 -9.19 5.97
C SER A 32 -6.56 -9.65 4.79
N PHE A 33 -6.29 -9.09 3.62
CA PHE A 33 -6.92 -9.45 2.34
C PHE A 33 -5.87 -10.12 1.47
N ASN A 34 -5.85 -11.45 1.49
CA ASN A 34 -4.87 -12.23 0.75
C ASN A 34 -5.04 -12.03 -0.76
N HIS A 35 -3.92 -11.78 -1.42
CA HIS A 35 -3.82 -11.82 -2.86
C HIS A 35 -3.75 -13.28 -3.33
N PRO A 36 -4.36 -13.65 -4.47
CA PRO A 36 -4.42 -15.05 -4.91
C PRO A 36 -3.07 -15.61 -5.37
N LEU A 37 -2.16 -14.75 -5.83
CA LEU A 37 -0.80 -15.13 -6.23
C LEU A 37 0.18 -15.01 -5.06
N LEU A 38 1.24 -15.82 -5.11
CA LEU A 38 2.41 -15.72 -4.24
C LEU A 38 3.36 -14.61 -4.71
N GLY A 39 4.22 -14.17 -3.78
CA GLY A 39 5.26 -13.19 -4.03
C GLY A 39 6.48 -13.77 -4.74
N LYS A 40 7.46 -12.90 -5.01
CA LYS A 40 8.68 -13.26 -5.76
C LYS A 40 9.51 -14.35 -5.09
N ASP A 41 9.44 -14.45 -3.76
CA ASP A 41 10.18 -15.43 -2.96
C ASP A 41 9.23 -16.54 -2.44
N GLY A 42 8.01 -16.63 -2.99
CA GLY A 42 6.99 -17.61 -2.60
C GLY A 42 6.17 -17.21 -1.38
N GLU A 43 6.31 -15.98 -0.88
CA GLU A 43 5.60 -15.50 0.30
C GLU A 43 4.11 -15.20 0.03
N THR A 44 3.29 -15.31 1.07
CA THR A 44 1.89 -14.86 1.01
C THR A 44 1.84 -13.35 0.83
N LEU A 45 1.19 -12.92 -0.25
CA LEU A 45 0.88 -11.52 -0.50
C LEU A 45 -0.49 -11.16 0.09
N ALA A 46 -0.59 -10.00 0.71
CA ALA A 46 -1.84 -9.47 1.24
C ALA A 46 -1.83 -7.94 1.23
N MET A 47 -3.02 -7.36 1.08
CA MET A 47 -3.30 -6.02 1.56
C MET A 47 -3.80 -6.16 3.00
N ASP A 48 -3.02 -5.69 3.95
CA ASP A 48 -3.36 -5.61 5.36
C ASP A 48 -3.88 -4.21 5.70
N THR A 49 -4.82 -4.16 6.64
CA THR A 49 -5.34 -2.91 7.20
C THR A 49 -5.17 -2.93 8.71
N ALA A 50 -4.79 -1.80 9.30
CA ALA A 50 -4.83 -1.60 10.74
C ALA A 50 -5.71 -0.39 11.05
N LEU A 51 -6.72 -0.57 11.90
CA LEU A 51 -7.64 0.49 12.29
C LEU A 51 -7.37 0.92 13.72
N GLN A 52 -7.02 2.20 13.88
CA GLN A 52 -6.93 2.86 15.17
C GLN A 52 -8.25 3.58 15.44
N LEU A 53 -8.90 3.21 16.54
CA LEU A 53 -10.09 3.88 17.02
C LEU A 53 -9.74 5.03 17.98
N PRO A 54 -10.59 6.08 18.06
CA PRO A 54 -10.58 7.07 19.12
C PRO A 54 -10.71 6.46 20.52
N ALA A 55 -10.49 7.29 21.56
CA ALA A 55 -10.65 6.89 22.95
C ALA A 55 -12.07 6.38 23.31
N SER A 56 -13.07 6.77 22.52
CA SER A 56 -14.47 6.29 22.65
C SER A 56 -14.65 4.81 22.31
N GLY A 57 -13.67 4.19 21.63
CA GLY A 57 -13.76 2.81 21.14
C GLY A 57 -14.72 2.61 19.97
N LYS A 58 -15.21 3.70 19.35
CA LYS A 58 -16.08 3.69 18.16
C LYS A 58 -15.45 4.55 17.06
N ALA A 59 -15.65 4.16 15.81
CA ALA A 59 -15.20 4.97 14.68
C ALA A 59 -15.83 6.37 14.75
N SER A 60 -15.02 7.38 14.52
CA SER A 60 -15.44 8.79 14.43
C SER A 60 -15.81 9.15 12.99
N ASP A 61 -16.59 10.22 12.82
CA ASP A 61 -16.86 10.83 11.53
C ASP A 61 -15.59 11.45 10.89
N LYS A 62 -14.49 11.58 11.66
CA LYS A 62 -13.18 11.99 11.17
C LYS A 62 -12.30 10.78 10.89
N LEU A 63 -12.16 10.44 9.61
CA LEU A 63 -11.30 9.34 9.14
C LEU A 63 -10.07 9.90 8.43
N LEU A 64 -8.88 9.53 8.92
CA LEU A 64 -7.62 9.68 8.19
C LEU A 64 -7.24 8.33 7.59
N ILE A 65 -7.02 8.28 6.28
CA ILE A 65 -6.54 7.09 5.58
C ILE A 65 -5.08 7.29 5.21
N LEU A 66 -4.22 6.37 5.64
CA LEU A 66 -2.80 6.32 5.30
C LEU A 66 -2.53 5.07 4.49
N SER A 67 -2.39 5.21 3.17
CA SER A 67 -2.12 4.09 2.26
C SER A 67 -0.68 4.11 1.74
N SER A 68 -0.08 2.93 1.59
CA SER A 68 1.24 2.75 0.99
C SER A 68 1.22 1.78 -0.21
N ALA A 69 2.32 1.77 -0.96
CA ALA A 69 2.57 0.91 -2.11
C ALA A 69 1.46 0.93 -3.17
N CYS A 70 0.93 2.11 -3.53
CA CYS A 70 0.08 2.24 -4.71
C CYS A 70 0.88 1.85 -5.97
N HIS A 71 2.08 2.42 -6.10
CA HIS A 71 3.14 1.77 -6.86
C HIS A 71 3.89 0.81 -5.94
N GLY A 72 4.00 -0.44 -6.34
CA GLY A 72 4.56 -1.48 -5.50
C GLY A 72 5.98 -1.18 -5.02
N VAL A 73 6.87 -0.77 -5.92
CA VAL A 73 8.28 -0.43 -5.62
C VAL A 73 8.44 0.70 -4.59
N GLU A 74 7.46 1.60 -4.47
CA GLU A 74 7.47 2.68 -3.46
C GLU A 74 7.04 2.18 -2.07
N GLY A 75 6.61 0.91 -1.98
CA GLY A 75 6.21 0.25 -0.75
C GLY A 75 7.31 0.20 0.31
N TYR A 76 8.59 0.09 -0.07
CA TYR A 76 9.69 0.08 0.90
C TYR A 76 9.72 1.36 1.74
N CYS A 77 9.53 2.50 1.09
CA CYS A 77 9.50 3.79 1.76
C CYS A 77 8.18 3.96 2.54
N GLY A 78 7.04 3.76 1.88
CA GLY A 78 5.72 3.97 2.50
C GLY A 78 5.45 3.03 3.68
N SER A 79 5.87 1.77 3.59
CA SER A 79 5.81 0.81 4.69
C SER A 79 6.68 1.26 5.86
N GLY A 80 7.90 1.74 5.61
CA GLY A 80 8.79 2.21 6.67
C GLY A 80 8.19 3.39 7.44
N VAL A 81 7.58 4.34 6.73
CA VAL A 81 6.86 5.47 7.35
C VAL A 81 5.68 4.99 8.20
N GLN A 82 4.86 4.07 7.69
CA GLN A 82 3.73 3.51 8.45
C GLN A 82 4.21 2.75 9.70
N THR A 83 5.21 1.87 9.57
CA THR A 83 5.80 1.12 10.68
C THR A 83 6.36 2.06 11.73
N TYR A 84 7.09 3.10 11.34
CA TYR A 84 7.63 4.09 12.27
C TYR A 84 6.52 4.80 13.05
N ALA A 85 5.48 5.27 12.35
CA ALA A 85 4.34 5.94 12.96
C ALA A 85 3.59 5.03 13.96
N LEU A 86 3.48 3.73 13.67
CA LEU A 86 2.87 2.76 14.59
C LEU A 86 3.69 2.55 15.88
N HIS A 87 4.98 2.89 15.89
CA HIS A 87 5.82 2.91 17.09
C HIS A 87 5.92 4.28 17.77
N ASP A 88 5.25 5.30 17.24
CA ASP A 88 5.18 6.65 17.79
C ASP A 88 3.97 6.79 18.70
N ALA A 89 4.21 6.67 20.01
CA ALA A 89 3.16 6.78 21.01
C ALA A 89 2.51 8.19 21.06
N GLU A 90 3.26 9.24 20.72
CA GLU A 90 2.75 10.60 20.68
C GLU A 90 1.77 10.77 19.52
N TRP A 91 2.15 10.32 18.32
CA TRP A 91 1.27 10.30 17.15
C TRP A 91 -0.03 9.53 17.42
N LEU A 92 0.07 8.30 17.93
CA LEU A 92 -1.10 7.48 18.21
C LEU A 92 -1.99 8.11 19.28
N ALA A 93 -1.41 8.69 20.35
CA ALA A 93 -2.16 9.38 21.39
C ALA A 93 -2.83 10.66 20.87
N HIS A 94 -2.15 11.40 20.00
CA HIS A 94 -2.66 12.63 19.41
C HIS A 94 -3.92 12.37 18.58
N ALA A 95 -3.87 11.40 17.66
CA ALA A 95 -5.05 11.02 16.89
C ALA A 95 -6.22 10.53 17.77
N ARG A 96 -5.93 9.76 18.84
CA ARG A 96 -6.97 9.34 19.82
C ARG A 96 -7.60 10.51 20.57
N ALA A 97 -6.80 11.48 21.01
CA ALA A 97 -7.26 12.63 21.78
C ALA A 97 -8.09 13.61 20.95
N HIS A 98 -7.83 13.68 19.64
CA HIS A 98 -8.52 14.57 18.70
C HIS A 98 -9.74 13.94 18.02
N ASP A 99 -10.15 12.75 18.48
CA ASP A 99 -11.29 11.99 17.94
C ASP A 99 -11.12 11.71 16.44
N VAL A 100 -9.95 11.19 16.05
CA VAL A 100 -9.66 10.79 14.66
C VAL A 100 -9.50 9.27 14.61
N THR A 101 -10.29 8.64 13.75
CA THR A 101 -10.05 7.24 13.35
C THR A 101 -8.96 7.23 12.29
N VAL A 102 -7.94 6.40 12.46
CA VAL A 102 -6.86 6.26 11.47
C VAL A 102 -6.90 4.86 10.87
N LEU A 103 -7.08 4.78 9.57
CA LEU A 103 -6.99 3.54 8.79
C LEU A 103 -5.67 3.50 8.05
N TYR A 104 -4.79 2.58 8.46
CA TYR A 104 -3.57 2.26 7.73
C TYR A 104 -3.89 1.16 6.71
N ILE A 105 -3.42 1.33 5.47
CA ILE A 105 -3.49 0.33 4.41
C ILE A 105 -2.07 -0.01 3.98
N HIS A 106 -1.63 -1.23 4.28
CA HIS A 106 -0.32 -1.80 3.96
C HIS A 106 -0.52 -3.15 3.28
N ALA A 107 -0.36 -3.32 1.98
CA ALA A 107 -0.03 -2.30 1.00
C ALA A 107 -0.94 -2.50 -0.21
N LEU A 108 -1.29 -1.43 -0.94
CA LEU A 108 -2.32 -1.47 -1.99
C LEU A 108 -1.96 -2.42 -3.15
N ASN A 109 -0.69 -2.47 -3.53
CA ASN A 109 -0.17 -3.37 -4.57
C ASN A 109 0.89 -4.30 -3.96
N PRO A 110 0.49 -5.35 -3.20
CA PRO A 110 1.45 -6.24 -2.55
C PRO A 110 2.26 -7.04 -3.58
N TYR A 111 1.67 -7.34 -4.74
CA TYR A 111 2.38 -7.98 -5.86
C TYR A 111 3.51 -7.10 -6.37
N GLY A 112 3.21 -5.86 -6.76
CA GLY A 112 4.25 -4.94 -7.23
C GLY A 112 5.31 -4.68 -6.17
N PHE A 113 4.92 -4.66 -4.89
CA PHE A 113 5.86 -4.44 -3.80
C PHE A 113 6.85 -5.60 -3.69
N SER A 114 6.37 -6.84 -3.63
CA SER A 114 7.22 -8.04 -3.62
C SER A 114 8.10 -8.12 -4.88
N HIS A 115 7.54 -7.84 -6.06
CA HIS A 115 8.24 -7.98 -7.35
C HIS A 115 9.03 -6.74 -7.79
N ILE A 116 9.14 -5.69 -6.95
CA ILE A 116 9.85 -4.43 -7.27
C ILE A 116 9.31 -3.80 -8.57
N ARG A 117 7.98 -3.73 -8.69
CA ARG A 117 7.28 -3.15 -9.84
C ARG A 117 6.40 -1.99 -9.45
N ARG A 118 6.22 -1.07 -10.40
CA ARG A 118 5.24 0.01 -10.30
C ARG A 118 3.81 -0.55 -10.35
N THR A 119 3.56 -1.47 -11.26
CA THR A 119 2.24 -1.98 -11.64
C THR A 119 1.86 -3.27 -10.90
N THR A 120 0.59 -3.68 -11.00
CA THR A 120 0.09 -4.97 -10.51
C THR A 120 0.60 -6.15 -11.35
N HIS A 121 0.18 -7.38 -11.02
CA HIS A 121 0.48 -8.58 -11.81
C HIS A 121 -0.11 -8.55 -13.22
N GLU A 122 -1.16 -7.75 -13.43
CA GLU A 122 -1.82 -7.52 -14.73
C GLU A 122 -1.21 -6.33 -15.48
N ASN A 123 -0.09 -5.79 -15.00
CA ASN A 123 0.56 -4.59 -15.52
C ASN A 123 -0.32 -3.32 -15.45
N VAL A 124 -1.23 -3.25 -14.47
CA VAL A 124 -2.07 -2.07 -14.22
C VAL A 124 -1.36 -1.09 -13.28
N ASP A 125 -1.24 0.17 -13.67
CA ASP A 125 -0.87 1.27 -12.76
C ASP A 125 -2.13 1.70 -11.99
N LEU A 126 -2.20 1.30 -10.71
CA LEU A 126 -3.35 1.63 -9.85
C LEU A 126 -3.58 3.14 -9.76
N ASN A 127 -2.52 3.94 -9.78
CA ASN A 127 -2.60 5.41 -9.69
C ASN A 127 -3.01 6.09 -11.00
N ARG A 128 -3.39 5.30 -12.01
CA ARG A 128 -3.98 5.76 -13.27
C ARG A 128 -5.30 5.06 -13.58
N ASN A 129 -5.76 4.16 -12.72
CA ASN A 129 -6.89 3.28 -13.00
C ASN A 129 -8.17 3.62 -12.20
N PHE A 130 -8.29 4.85 -11.70
CA PHE A 130 -9.46 5.34 -10.95
C PHE A 130 -10.63 5.76 -11.87
N HIS A 131 -10.94 4.94 -12.87
CA HIS A 131 -12.03 5.21 -13.81
C HIS A 131 -13.35 4.60 -13.33
N ASP A 132 -14.46 5.23 -13.70
CA ASP A 132 -15.79 4.66 -13.56
C ASP A 132 -16.04 3.66 -14.72
N PHE A 133 -15.78 2.39 -14.44
CA PHE A 133 -15.94 1.29 -15.41
C PHE A 133 -17.40 0.99 -15.78
N SER A 134 -18.39 1.63 -15.15
CA SER A 134 -19.79 1.56 -15.60
C SER A 134 -20.08 2.45 -16.80
N LYS A 135 -19.13 3.33 -17.18
CA LYS A 135 -19.23 4.27 -18.30
C LYS A 135 -18.17 3.95 -19.37
N PRO A 136 -18.36 4.42 -20.61
CA PRO A 136 -17.30 4.36 -21.62
C PRO A 136 -16.01 5.02 -21.11
N LEU A 137 -14.88 4.37 -21.35
CA LEU A 137 -13.57 4.90 -20.97
C LEU A 137 -13.23 6.15 -21.80
N PRO A 138 -12.53 7.14 -21.21
CA PRO A 138 -12.13 8.34 -21.93
C PRO A 138 -11.19 8.00 -23.10
N VAL A 139 -11.43 8.64 -24.24
CA VAL A 139 -10.57 8.50 -25.41
C VAL A 139 -9.40 9.47 -25.32
N ASN A 140 -8.17 8.96 -25.32
CA ASN A 140 -6.96 9.77 -25.43
C ASN A 140 -6.41 9.70 -26.86
N ALA A 141 -6.94 10.54 -27.75
CA ALA A 141 -6.54 10.56 -29.17
C ALA A 141 -5.06 10.93 -29.35
N ALA A 142 -4.57 11.95 -28.63
CA ALA A 142 -3.18 12.39 -28.70
C ALA A 142 -2.19 11.29 -28.28
N TYR A 143 -2.53 10.48 -27.27
CA TYR A 143 -1.68 9.34 -26.90
C TYR A 143 -1.60 8.29 -28.02
N ARG A 144 -2.67 8.06 -28.78
CA ARG A 144 -2.64 7.08 -29.90
C ARG A 144 -1.66 7.50 -30.99
N GLU A 145 -1.48 8.79 -31.22
CA GLU A 145 -0.52 9.31 -32.20
C GLU A 145 0.94 9.01 -31.83
N VAL A 146 1.24 8.81 -30.54
CA VAL A 146 2.60 8.55 -30.03
C VAL A 146 2.78 7.12 -29.47
N ALA A 147 1.72 6.33 -29.36
CA ALA A 147 1.76 5.02 -28.70
C ALA A 147 2.77 4.06 -29.35
N GLU A 148 2.78 3.98 -30.69
CA GLU A 148 3.71 3.17 -31.47
C GLU A 148 5.17 3.64 -31.37
N MET A 149 5.41 4.90 -30.96
CA MET A 149 6.76 5.43 -30.72
C MET A 149 7.27 5.08 -29.32
N LEU A 150 6.37 4.89 -28.35
CA LEU A 150 6.71 4.67 -26.94
C LEU A 150 6.70 3.20 -26.54
N MET A 151 5.89 2.38 -27.20
CA MET A 151 5.67 0.98 -26.86
C MET A 151 6.15 0.08 -28.01
N PRO A 152 6.88 -1.00 -27.72
CA PRO A 152 7.22 -1.97 -28.75
C PRO A 152 5.98 -2.75 -29.20
N ASP A 153 5.94 -3.13 -30.47
CA ASP A 153 4.87 -3.97 -31.04
C ASP A 153 4.77 -5.35 -30.37
N HIS A 154 5.87 -5.82 -29.76
CA HIS A 154 5.95 -7.12 -29.09
C HIS A 154 6.73 -7.02 -27.77
N TRP A 155 6.23 -7.71 -26.73
CA TRP A 155 6.91 -7.89 -25.45
C TRP A 155 6.85 -9.35 -24.97
N PRO A 156 7.95 -9.98 -24.51
CA PRO A 156 9.30 -9.42 -24.41
C PRO A 156 9.89 -9.10 -25.79
N PRO A 157 10.75 -8.08 -25.92
CA PRO A 157 11.39 -7.78 -27.18
C PRO A 157 12.21 -9.01 -27.54
N ASN A 158 11.98 -9.54 -28.73
CA ASN A 158 12.80 -10.61 -29.26
C ASN A 158 14.21 -10.00 -29.39
N ALA A 159 15.20 -10.70 -28.83
CA ALA A 159 16.60 -10.29 -28.70
C ALA A 159 17.15 -9.45 -29.87
#